data_AF-A0A9E4H2F6-F1
#
_entry.id   AF-A0A9E4H2F6-F1
#
_cell.length_a   1.000
_cell.length_b   1.000
_cell.length_c   1.000
_cell.angle_alpha   90.00
_cell.angle_beta   90.00
_cell.angle_gamma   90.00
#
_symmetry.space_group_name_H-M   'P 1'
#
loop_
_entity.id
_entity.type
_entity.pdbx_description
1 polymer ?
#
loop_
_entity_poly.entity_id
_entity_poly.type
_entity_poly.pdbx_seq_one_letter_code
_entity_poly.pdbx_strand_id
1 'polypeptide(L)' 'MLKAFDAATAPVNEAGILPPILYTSSEFHSFERDTIFTKEWLCVGRTSQVPDPGDWYQFTLLEEPLLVVRDRDGQV' A
#
# COMPACT_ATOMS: atom_id res chain seq x y z
N MET A 1 20.45 -6.02 -7.39
CA MET A 1 19.02 -5.88 -7.74
C MET A 1 18.61 -4.41 -7.80
N LEU A 2 18.88 -3.61 -6.77
CA LEU A 2 18.61 -2.15 -6.74
C LEU A 2 19.22 -1.36 -7.93
N LYS A 3 20.38 -1.76 -8.46
CA LYS A 3 20.95 -1.13 -9.67
C LYS A 3 20.04 -1.17 -10.90
N ALA A 4 19.13 -2.14 -10.97
CA ALA A 4 18.16 -2.21 -12.06
C ALA A 4 17.05 -1.15 -11.91
N PHE A 5 16.79 -0.70 -10.68
CA PHE A 5 15.81 0.34 -10.35
C PHE A 5 16.29 1.75 -10.74
N ASP A 6 17.60 1.99 -10.78
CA ASP A 6 18.19 3.32 -11.05
C ASP A 6 17.71 3.96 -12.37
N ALA A 7 17.46 3.15 -13.41
CA ALA A 7 16.96 3.67 -14.69
C ALA A 7 15.49 4.15 -14.62
N ALA A 8 14.72 3.63 -13.66
CA ALA A 8 13.33 4.02 -13.42
C ALA A 8 13.20 5.22 -12.48
N THR A 9 14.29 5.66 -11.84
CA THR A 9 14.31 6.81 -10.91
C THR A 9 14.92 8.08 -11.51
N ALA A 10 15.29 8.04 -12.79
CA ALA A 10 15.72 9.22 -13.54
C ALA A 10 14.59 10.28 -13.63
N PRO A 11 14.90 11.53 -14.04
CA PRO A 11 13.88 12.54 -14.29
C PRO A 11 12.75 12.03 -15.19
N VAL A 12 11.52 12.52 -14.99
CA VAL A 12 10.31 11.97 -15.66
C VAL A 12 10.40 11.93 -17.19
N ASN A 13 11.19 12.82 -17.80
CA ASN A 13 11.43 12.88 -19.25
C ASN A 13 12.47 11.84 -19.76
N GLU A 14 13.18 11.18 -18.86
CA GLU A 14 14.27 10.22 -19.13
C GLU A 14 14.05 8.86 -18.48
N ALA A 15 13.10 8.76 -17.54
CA ALA A 15 12.78 7.55 -16.81
C ALA A 15 12.26 6.45 -17.75
N GLY A 16 12.85 5.26 -17.60
CA GLY A 16 12.37 4.04 -18.23
C GLY A 16 11.27 3.36 -17.41
N ILE A 17 10.63 2.35 -18.01
CA ILE A 17 9.75 1.45 -17.26
C ILE A 17 10.54 0.64 -16.23
N LEU A 18 9.85 0.13 -15.22
CA LEU A 18 10.43 -0.79 -14.25
C LEU A 18 10.92 -2.06 -14.97
N PRO A 19 12.15 -2.53 -14.70
CA PRO A 19 12.64 -3.79 -15.25
C PRO A 19 11.72 -4.97 -14.91
N PRO A 20 11.47 -5.91 -15.84
CA PRO A 20 10.50 -7.01 -15.65
C PRO A 20 10.70 -7.84 -14.39
N ILE A 21 11.96 -8.05 -13.97
CA ILE A 21 12.31 -8.84 -12.79
C ILE A 21 11.78 -8.25 -11.48
N LEU A 22 11.57 -6.93 -11.41
CA LEU A 22 11.13 -6.27 -10.18
C LEU A 22 9.65 -6.55 -9.88
N TYR A 23 8.85 -6.89 -10.89
CA TYR A 23 7.44 -7.28 -10.70
C TYR A 23 7.25 -8.67 -10.09
N THR A 24 8.28 -9.52 -10.09
CA THR A 24 8.19 -10.91 -9.62
C THR A 24 9.19 -11.26 -8.52
N SER A 25 10.11 -10.34 -8.20
CA SER A 25 11.12 -10.55 -7.17
C SER A 25 10.53 -10.40 -5.77
N SER A 26 10.61 -11.45 -4.96
CA SER A 26 10.23 -11.43 -3.54
C SER A 26 11.13 -10.53 -2.69
N GLU A 27 12.41 -10.41 -3.06
CA GLU A 27 13.37 -9.52 -2.40
C GLU A 27 12.98 -8.05 -2.62
N PHE A 28 12.61 -7.69 -3.85
CA PHE A 28 12.22 -6.32 -4.17
C PHE A 28 10.85 -5.96 -3.57
N HIS A 29 9.90 -6.89 -3.60
CA HIS A 29 8.62 -6.73 -2.91
C HIS A 29 8.79 -6.46 -1.41
N SER A 30 9.70 -7.19 -0.74
CA SER A 30 10.01 -6.95 0.67
C SER A 30 10.61 -5.56 0.91
N PHE A 31 11.50 -5.11 0.01
CA PHE A 31 12.04 -3.77 0.05
C PHE A 31 10.96 -2.69 -0.12
N GLU A 32 10.03 -2.85 -1.06
CA GLU A 32 8.92 -1.91 -1.28
C GLU A 32 7.99 -1.84 -0.06
N ARG A 33 7.66 -2.99 0.53
CA ARG A 33 6.90 -3.07 1.79
C ARG A 33 7.55 -2.23 2.89
N ASP A 34 8.83 -2.44 3.15
CA ASP A 34 9.54 -1.83 4.28
C ASP A 34 9.92 -0.35 4.04
N THR A 35 9.94 0.09 2.78
CA THR A 35 10.38 1.44 2.41
C THR A 35 9.23 2.37 2.06
N ILE A 36 8.16 1.87 1.45
CA ILE A 36 7.04 2.68 0.97
C ILE A 36 5.78 2.35 1.77
N PHE A 37 5.28 1.13 1.66
CA PHE A 37 3.92 0.82 2.11
C PHE A 37 3.74 0.89 3.63
N THR A 38 4.80 0.68 4.40
CA THR A 38 4.80 0.82 5.88
C THR A 38 5.01 2.25 6.36
N LYS A 39 5.34 3.20 5.47
CA LYS A 39 5.70 4.58 5.83
C LYS A 39 4.75 5.63 5.28
N GLU A 40 3.86 5.23 4.37
CA GLU A 40 2.95 6.12 3.67
C GLU A 40 1.50 5.90 4.09
N TRP A 41 0.67 6.93 3.91
CA TRP A 41 -0.77 6.81 4.12
C TRP A 41 -1.41 5.99 2.99
N LEU A 42 -2.05 4.88 3.35
CA LEU A 42 -2.72 3.99 2.42
C LEU A 42 -4.24 4.12 2.56
N CYS A 43 -4.92 4.27 1.42
CA CYS A 43 -6.39 4.34 1.40
C CYS A 43 -6.98 2.95 1.64
N VAL A 44 -7.71 2.78 2.74
CA VAL A 44 -8.25 1.49 3.19
C VAL A 44 -9.72 1.27 2.82
N GLY A 45 -10.40 2.30 2.31
CA GLY A 45 -11.79 2.23 1.91
C GLY A 45 -12.52 3.57 2.00
N ARG A 46 -13.86 3.50 1.96
CA ARG A 46 -14.76 4.65 2.06
C ARG A 46 -15.62 4.53 3.29
N THR A 47 -15.93 5.66 3.93
CA THR A 47 -16.83 5.71 5.09
C THR A 47 -18.24 5.17 4.81
N SER A 48 -18.66 5.08 3.55
CA SER A 48 -19.92 4.44 3.15
C SER A 48 -19.94 2.92 3.31
N GLN A 49 -18.78 2.29 3.52
CA GLN A 49 -18.70 0.85 3.81
C GLN A 49 -19.04 0.52 5.27
N VAL A 50 -19.03 1.53 6.14
CA VAL A 50 -19.45 1.46 7.55
C VAL A 50 -20.43 2.60 7.81
N PRO A 51 -21.67 2.55 7.30
CA PRO A 51 -22.61 3.66 7.39
C PRO A 51 -23.05 3.97 8.83
N ASP A 52 -23.29 2.95 9.64
CA ASP A 52 -23.91 3.07 10.95
C ASP A 52 -22.93 2.79 12.11
N PRO A 53 -23.12 3.40 13.30
CA PRO A 53 -22.31 3.09 14.48
C PRO A 53 -22.32 1.60 14.82
N GLY A 54 -21.14 1.01 14.97
CA GLY A 54 -20.95 -0.42 15.20
C GLY A 54 -20.71 -1.24 13.93
N ASP A 55 -20.87 -0.65 12.74
CA ASP A 55 -20.47 -1.31 11.50
C ASP A 55 -18.96 -1.42 11.42
N TRP A 56 -18.49 -2.55 10.89
CA TRP A 56 -17.08 -2.81 10.69
C TRP A 56 -16.85 -3.70 9.46
N TYR A 57 -15.64 -3.61 8.93
CA TYR A 57 -15.13 -4.62 8.00
C TYR A 57 -13.65 -4.89 8.28
N GLN A 58 -13.22 -6.09 7.93
CA GLN A 58 -11.83 -6.48 7.96
C GLN A 58 -11.22 -6.45 6.57
N PHE A 59 -9.93 -6.16 6.49
CA PHE A 59 -9.13 -6.34 5.28
C PHE A 59 -7.69 -6.66 5.67
N THR A 60 -6.93 -7.25 4.76
CA THR A 60 -5.52 -7.56 4.98
C THR A 60 -4.66 -6.62 4.16
N LEU A 61 -3.70 -5.96 4.80
CA LEU A 61 -2.74 -5.07 4.17
C LEU A 61 -1.33 -5.54 4.50
N LEU A 62 -0.52 -5.83 3.48
CA LEU A 62 0.87 -6.28 3.65
C LEU A 62 1.02 -7.45 4.64
N GLU A 63 0.08 -8.40 4.60
CA GLU A 63 0.00 -9.57 5.51
C GLU A 63 -0.52 -9.26 6.93
N GLU A 64 -0.84 -8.00 7.22
CA GLU A 64 -1.41 -7.58 8.50
C GLU A 64 -2.95 -7.47 8.39
N PRO A 65 -3.72 -8.19 9.22
CA PRO A 65 -5.17 -8.02 9.28
C PRO A 65 -5.51 -6.73 10.02
N LEU A 66 -6.31 -5.88 9.38
CA LEU A 66 -6.78 -4.61 9.90
C LEU A 66 -8.31 -4.59 10.00
N LEU A 67 -8.81 -3.85 10.99
CA LEU A 67 -10.23 -3.67 11.25
C LEU A 67 -10.58 -2.19 11.11
N VAL A 68 -11.54 -1.88 10.26
CA VAL A 68 -12.14 -0.54 10.16
C VAL A 68 -13.49 -0.59 10.85
N VAL A 69 -13.71 0.31 11.81
CA VAL A 69 -14.92 0.34 12.64
C VAL A 69 -15.45 1.76 12.67
N ARG A 70 -16.76 1.94 12.49
CA ARG A 70 -17.42 3.16 12.93
C ARG A 70 -17.75 3.05 14.41
N ASP A 71 -17.14 3.89 15.23
CA ASP A 71 -17.37 3.89 16.67
C ASP A 71 -18.79 4.34 17.03
N ARG A 72 -19.11 4.29 18.33
CA ARG A 72 -20.44 4.67 18.85
C ARG A 72 -20.74 6.16 18.73
N ASP A 73 -19.70 6.98 18.58
CA ASP A 73 -19.79 8.42 18.38
C ASP A 73 -19.87 8.79 16.89
N GLY A 74 -19.85 7.78 16.00
CA GLY A 74 -19.97 7.90 14.56
C GLY A 74 -18.68 8.24 13.83
N GLN A 75 -17.51 8.16 14.48
CA GLN A 75 -16.19 8.39 13.87
C GLN A 75 -15.61 7.09 13.30
N VAL A 76 -14.75 7.22 12.28
CA VAL A 76 -14.03 6.12 11.61
C VAL A 76 -12.54 6.41 11.64
#